data_AF-A0A1V4I0B3-F1
#
_entry.id   AF-A0A1V4I0B3-F1
#
_cell.length_a   1.000
_cell.length_b   1.000
_cell.length_c   1.000
_cell.angle_alpha   90.00
_cell.angle_beta   90.00
_cell.angle_gamma   90.00
#
_symmetry.space_group_name_H-M   'P 1'
#
loop_
_entity.id
_entity.type
_entity.pdbx_description
1 polymer ?
#
loop_
_entity_poly.entity_id
_entity_poly.type
_entity_poly.pdbx_seq_one_letter_code
_entity_poly.pdbx_strand_id
1 'polypeptide(L)'
;MRIIHFLVVCALIYAASYVYRIKMDSTARTERVSRLQAQVREQREAIAVLRAEWAKLDAPRRLQILAERHLKLKPIETRQFDSLKNLPERPPSLVPPGTSDPIGAMIEIIDPDAVTGSLPLQEAPQ
;
A
#
# COMPACT_ATOMS: atom_id res chain seq x y z
N MET A 1 -41.17 59.36 34.44
CA MET A 1 -40.72 59.77 33.09
C MET A 1 -39.21 59.59 32.85
N ARG A 2 -38.28 60.03 33.73
CA ARG A 2 -36.82 59.87 33.53
C ARG A 2 -36.29 58.43 33.47
N ILE A 3 -36.87 57.52 34.26
CA ILE A 3 -36.47 56.09 34.31
C ILE A 3 -36.74 55.39 32.97
N ILE A 4 -37.84 55.74 32.29
CA ILE A 4 -38.20 55.19 30.99
C ILE A 4 -37.15 55.58 29.94
N HIS A 5 -36.72 56.85 29.92
CA HIS A 5 -35.64 57.30 29.02
C HIS A 5 -34.33 56.55 29.26
N PHE A 6 -33.98 56.30 30.53
CA PHE A 6 -32.78 55.54 30.87
C PHE A 6 -32.85 54.10 30.36
N LEU A 7 -34.00 53.42 30.54
CA LEU A 7 -34.22 52.08 30.00
C LEU A 7 -34.14 52.04 28.48
N VAL A 8 -34.71 53.03 27.79
CA VAL A 8 -34.65 53.11 26.32
C VAL A 8 -33.21 53.26 25.84
N VAL A 9 -32.42 54.12 26.48
CA VAL A 9 -31.00 54.29 26.12
C VAL A 9 -30.20 53.01 26.37
N CYS A 10 -30.41 52.34 27.50
CA CYS A 10 -29.80 51.03 27.79
C CYS A 10 -30.18 49.97 26.75
N ALA A 11 -31.47 49.90 26.37
CA ALA A 11 -31.94 48.97 25.36
C ALA A 11 -31.30 49.24 23.99
N LEU A 12 -31.10 50.52 23.65
CA LEU A 12 -30.48 50.95 22.39
C LEU A 12 -28.99 50.58 22.34
N ILE A 13 -28.25 50.81 23.43
CA ILE A 13 -26.86 50.39 23.58
C ILE A 13 -26.75 48.87 23.48
N TYR A 14 -27.61 48.13 24.18
CA TYR A 14 -27.63 46.66 24.14
C TYR A 14 -27.87 46.14 22.72
N ALA A 15 -28.86 46.68 22.01
CA ALA A 15 -29.14 46.31 20.63
C ALA A 15 -27.94 46.59 19.70
N ALA A 16 -27.30 47.76 19.84
CA ALA A 16 -26.11 48.10 19.07
C ALA A 16 -24.94 47.13 19.33
N SER A 17 -24.66 46.82 20.61
CA SER A 17 -23.63 45.84 20.97
C SER A 17 -23.95 44.44 20.46
N TYR A 18 -25.21 44.00 20.54
CA TYR A 18 -25.65 42.69 20.06
C TYR A 18 -25.45 42.51 18.56
N VAL A 19 -25.86 43.52 17.76
CA VAL A 19 -25.64 43.52 16.31
C VAL A 19 -24.15 43.49 15.96
N TYR A 20 -23.32 44.25 16.69
CA TYR A 20 -21.88 44.24 16.49
C TYR A 20 -21.26 42.86 16.79
N ARG A 21 -21.70 42.20 17.86
CA ARG A 21 -21.28 40.83 18.19
C ARG A 21 -21.63 39.85 17.08
N ILE A 22 -22.86 39.90 16.57
CA ILE A 22 -23.29 39.04 15.44
C ILE A 22 -22.42 39.29 14.21
N LYS A 23 -22.12 40.55 13.88
CA LYS A 23 -21.27 40.89 12.74
C LYS A 23 -19.87 40.29 12.90
N MET A 24 -19.27 40.37 14.09
CA MET A 24 -17.93 39.84 14.34
C MET A 24 -17.88 38.32 14.39
N ASP A 25 -18.91 37.66 14.94
CA ASP A 25 -18.97 36.20 15.00
C ASP A 25 -19.06 35.57 13.60
N SER A 26 -19.66 36.27 12.64
CA SER A 26 -19.70 35.85 11.23
C SER A 26 -18.33 35.95 10.56
N THR A 27 -17.60 37.06 10.77
CA THR A 27 -16.26 37.25 10.17
C THR A 27 -15.23 36.27 10.73
N ALA A 28 -15.28 35.98 12.03
CA ALA A 28 -14.36 35.06 12.68
C ALA A 28 -14.49 33.60 12.20
N ARG A 29 -15.69 33.16 11.78
CA ARG A 29 -15.90 31.80 11.27
C ARG A 29 -15.41 31.62 9.84
N THR A 30 -15.62 32.62 8.98
CA THR A 30 -15.10 32.60 7.59
C THR A 30 -13.58 32.61 7.58
N GLU A 31 -12.95 33.39 8.46
CA GLU A 31 -11.49 33.44 8.56
C GLU A 31 -10.91 32.08 8.98
N ARG A 32 -11.52 31.40 9.97
CA ARG A 32 -11.09 30.06 10.40
C ARG A 32 -11.18 29.02 9.29
N VAL A 33 -12.27 29.03 8.51
CA VAL A 33 -12.42 28.09 7.38
C VAL A 33 -11.38 28.36 6.31
N SER A 34 -11.11 29.63 5.98
CA SER A 34 -10.08 29.99 4.99
C SER A 34 -8.67 29.56 5.43
N ARG A 35 -8.33 29.74 6.72
CA ARG A 35 -7.05 29.30 7.30
C ARG A 35 -6.92 27.77 7.26
N LEU A 36 -7.99 27.04 7.59
CA LEU A 36 -7.97 25.58 7.56
C LEU A 36 -7.85 25.04 6.13
N GLN A 37 -8.54 25.64 5.17
CA GLN A 37 -8.40 25.28 3.75
C GLN A 37 -6.98 25.54 3.22
N ALA A 38 -6.34 26.64 3.65
CA ALA A 38 -4.95 26.91 3.30
C ALA A 38 -4.00 25.84 3.86
N GLN A 39 -4.17 25.44 5.13
CA GLN A 39 -3.39 24.36 5.76
C GLN A 39 -3.60 23.01 5.05
N VAL A 40 -4.84 22.68 4.68
CA VAL A 40 -5.13 21.45 3.93
C VAL A 40 -4.45 21.45 2.55
N ARG A 41 -4.38 22.62 1.89
CA ARG A 41 -3.69 22.73 0.60
C ARG A 41 -2.19 22.50 0.74
N GLU A 42 -1.56 23.12 1.73
CA GLU A 42 -0.13 22.94 2.03
C GLU A 42 0.20 21.48 2.34
N GLN A 43 -0.61 20.81 3.17
CA GLN A 43 -0.44 19.38 3.47
C GLN A 43 -0.58 18.49 2.23
N ARG A 44 -1.51 18.81 1.32
CA ARG A 44 -1.68 18.07 0.06
C ARG A 44 -0.49 18.23 -0.87
N GLU A 45 0.10 19.42 -0.94
CA GLU A 45 1.32 19.67 -1.72
C GLU A 45 2.49 18.85 -1.16
N ALA A 46 2.68 18.80 0.16
CA ALA A 46 3.70 17.97 0.79
C ALA A 46 3.54 16.47 0.47
N ILE A 47 2.31 15.95 0.55
CA ILE A 47 2.02 14.54 0.21
C ILE A 47 2.31 14.27 -1.28
N ALA A 48 2.01 15.21 -2.17
CA ALA A 48 2.28 15.06 -3.59
C ALA A 48 3.78 14.96 -3.89
N VAL A 49 4.60 15.78 -3.20
CA VAL A 49 6.07 15.72 -3.30
C VAL A 49 6.59 14.37 -2.81
N LEU A 50 6.17 13.93 -1.61
CA LEU A 50 6.61 12.64 -1.07
C LEU A 50 6.21 11.46 -1.98
N ARG A 51 5.01 11.50 -2.59
CA ARG A 51 4.60 10.48 -3.56
C ARG A 51 5.44 10.50 -4.83
N ALA A 52 5.84 11.68 -5.31
CA ALA A 52 6.72 11.80 -6.46
C ALA A 52 8.12 11.23 -6.16
N GLU A 53 8.64 11.47 -4.95
CA GLU A 53 9.90 10.89 -4.49
C GLU A 53 9.80 9.37 -4.33
N TRP A 54 8.70 8.86 -3.79
CA TRP A 54 8.42 7.43 -3.72
C TRP A 54 8.36 6.78 -5.10
N ALA A 55 7.64 7.37 -6.05
CA ALA A 55 7.59 6.86 -7.43
C ALA A 55 8.97 6.82 -8.10
N LYS A 56 9.86 7.75 -7.73
CA LYS A 56 11.26 7.75 -8.19
C LYS A 56 12.08 6.63 -7.56
N LEU A 57 11.82 6.27 -6.29
CA LEU A 57 12.56 5.24 -5.56
C LEU A 57 12.05 3.82 -5.86
N ASP A 58 10.76 3.67 -6.10
CA ASP A 58 10.06 2.38 -6.25
C ASP A 58 10.29 1.74 -7.64
N ALA A 59 11.41 2.06 -8.30
CA ALA A 59 11.74 1.59 -9.64
C ALA A 59 11.77 0.04 -9.66
N PRO A 60 10.71 -0.63 -10.18
CA PRO A 60 10.57 -2.08 -10.11
C PRO A 60 11.68 -2.78 -10.90
N ARG A 61 12.27 -2.06 -11.86
CA ARG A 61 13.44 -2.46 -12.63
C ARG A 61 14.64 -2.80 -11.75
N ARG A 62 14.88 -2.10 -10.63
CA ARG A 62 16.02 -2.42 -9.74
C ARG A 62 15.80 -3.72 -8.98
N LEU A 63 14.58 -3.95 -8.49
CA LEU A 63 14.21 -5.22 -7.85
C LEU A 63 14.28 -6.38 -8.85
N GLN A 64 13.85 -6.14 -10.09
CA GLN A 64 13.91 -7.13 -11.17
C GLN A 64 15.35 -7.50 -11.54
N ILE A 65 16.25 -6.52 -11.66
CA ILE A 65 17.68 -6.76 -11.93
C ILE A 65 18.35 -7.54 -10.78
N LEU A 66 18.03 -7.23 -9.52
CA LEU A 66 18.57 -7.97 -8.38
C LEU A 66 18.04 -9.41 -8.35
N ALA A 67 16.76 -9.62 -8.67
CA ALA A 67 16.17 -10.94 -8.79
C ALA A 67 16.82 -11.74 -9.93
N GLU A 68 17.02 -11.15 -11.11
CA GLU A 68 17.69 -11.80 -12.25
C GLU A 68 19.15 -12.17 -11.94
N ARG A 69 19.86 -11.36 -11.15
CA ARG A 69 21.28 -11.58 -10.87
C ARG A 69 21.54 -12.62 -9.77
N HIS A 70 20.66 -12.69 -8.77
CA HIS A 70 20.90 -13.50 -7.56
C HIS A 70 19.97 -14.70 -7.41
N LEU A 71 18.87 -14.75 -8.17
CA LEU A 71 17.95 -15.88 -8.20
C LEU A 71 17.99 -16.50 -9.60
N LYS A 72 18.43 -17.76 -9.72
CA LYS A 72 18.35 -18.57 -10.96
C LYS A 72 16.89 -18.90 -11.33
N LEU A 73 15.93 -18.01 -11.09
CA LEU A 73 14.52 -18.21 -11.43
C LEU A 73 14.23 -17.67 -12.82
N LYS A 74 13.76 -18.55 -13.71
CA LYS A 74 13.14 -18.13 -14.96
C LYS A 74 11.79 -17.44 -14.65
N PRO A 75 11.42 -16.40 -15.42
CA PRO A 75 10.10 -15.80 -15.33
C PRO A 75 9.03 -16.88 -15.54
N ILE A 76 7.98 -16.86 -14.73
CA ILE A 76 6.87 -17.83 -14.84
C ILE A 76 6.21 -17.66 -16.21
N GLU A 77 6.24 -18.72 -17.02
CA GLU A 77 5.56 -18.76 -18.31
C GLU A 77 4.10 -19.20 -18.10
N THR A 78 3.16 -18.63 -18.87
CA THR A 78 1.73 -18.94 -18.77
C THR A 78 1.41 -20.44 -18.94
N ARG A 79 2.31 -21.20 -19.57
CA ARG A 79 2.21 -22.66 -19.72
C ARG A 79 2.42 -23.45 -18.43
N GLN A 80 2.92 -22.83 -17.35
CA GLN A 80 3.11 -23.47 -16.05
C GLN A 80 1.83 -23.46 -15.18
N PHE A 81 0.79 -22.73 -15.60
CA PHE A 81 -0.52 -22.78 -14.96
C PHE A 81 -1.33 -23.93 -15.57
N ASP A 82 -1.48 -25.01 -14.83
CA ASP A 82 -2.38 -26.11 -15.20
C ASP A 82 -3.38 -26.41 -14.07
N SER A 83 -4.52 -27.01 -14.43
CA SER A 83 -5.56 -27.40 -13.49
C SER A 83 -5.05 -28.50 -12.56
N LEU A 84 -5.50 -28.50 -11.30
CA LEU A 84 -5.09 -29.47 -10.28
C LEU A 84 -5.31 -30.94 -10.70
N LYS A 85 -6.16 -31.17 -11.70
CA LYS A 85 -6.49 -32.48 -12.28
C LYS A 85 -5.46 -32.99 -13.29
N ASN A 86 -4.57 -32.13 -13.79
CA ASN A 86 -3.54 -32.45 -14.78
C ASN A 86 -2.15 -32.63 -14.15
N LEU A 87 -2.03 -32.64 -12.81
CA LEU A 87 -0.76 -32.93 -12.18
C LEU A 87 -0.33 -34.37 -12.50
N PRO A 88 0.93 -34.59 -12.91
CA PRO A 88 1.47 -35.93 -13.06
C PRO A 88 1.41 -36.68 -11.72
N GLU A 89 1.31 -38.01 -11.79
CA GLU A 89 1.29 -38.84 -10.58
C GLU A 89 2.54 -38.59 -9.73
N ARG A 90 2.35 -38.56 -8.40
CA ARG A 90 3.44 -38.32 -7.44
C ARG A 90 4.54 -39.35 -7.70
N PRO A 91 5.79 -38.92 -7.97
CA PRO A 91 6.87 -39.86 -8.20
C PRO A 91 7.03 -40.80 -6.99
N PRO A 92 7.42 -42.07 -7.22
CA PRO A 92 7.65 -43.02 -6.15
C PRO A 92 8.66 -42.44 -5.15
N SER A 93 8.47 -42.76 -3.86
CA SER A 93 9.36 -42.32 -2.78
C SER A 93 10.80 -42.63 -3.17
N LEU A 94 11.60 -41.57 -3.36
CA LEU A 94 13.01 -41.67 -3.72
C LEU A 94 13.87 -42.20 -2.55
N VAL A 95 13.25 -42.38 -1.37
CA VAL A 95 13.89 -42.90 -0.16
C VAL A 95 13.37 -44.31 0.14
N PRO A 96 14.25 -45.33 0.16
CA PRO A 96 13.91 -46.68 0.61
C PRO A 96 13.44 -46.70 2.08
N PRO A 97 12.41 -47.49 2.45
CA PRO A 97 11.97 -47.59 3.83
C PRO A 97 13.06 -48.28 4.69
N GLY A 98 13.58 -47.58 5.70
CA GLY A 98 14.61 -48.08 6.62
C GLY A 98 15.93 -47.31 6.65
N THR A 99 16.03 -46.15 5.99
CA THR A 99 17.22 -45.29 6.04
C THR A 99 17.35 -44.57 7.39
N SER A 100 18.56 -44.56 7.95
CA SER A 100 18.89 -43.92 9.23
C SER A 100 18.89 -42.39 9.17
N ASP A 101 19.07 -41.82 7.97
CA ASP A 101 18.95 -40.39 7.71
C ASP A 101 18.11 -40.14 6.45
N PRO A 102 16.81 -39.88 6.60
CA PRO A 102 15.93 -39.62 5.46
C PRO A 102 16.19 -38.26 4.80
N ILE A 103 16.80 -37.29 5.50
CA ILE A 103 17.05 -35.95 4.96
C ILE A 103 18.35 -35.94 4.15
N GLY A 104 19.41 -36.58 4.66
CA GLY A 104 20.68 -36.74 3.92
C GLY A 104 20.50 -37.47 2.59
N ALA A 105 19.71 -38.55 2.58
CA ALA A 105 19.37 -39.27 1.36
C ALA A 105 18.61 -38.42 0.33
N MET A 106 17.74 -37.49 0.78
CA MET A 106 17.05 -36.57 -0.13
C MET A 106 18.01 -35.55 -0.76
N ILE A 107 18.98 -35.03 0.00
CA ILE A 107 19.94 -34.04 -0.50
C ILE A 107 20.87 -34.63 -1.55
N GLU A 108 21.26 -35.90 -1.41
CA GLU A 108 22.12 -36.58 -2.38
C GLU A 108 21.42 -36.86 -3.73
N ILE A 109 20.09 -37.02 -3.70
CA ILE A 109 19.27 -37.26 -4.89
C ILE A 109 18.88 -35.97 -5.62
N ILE A 110 18.88 -34.83 -4.92
CA ILE A 110 18.53 -33.52 -5.47
C ILE A 110 19.80 -32.87 -6.03
N ASP A 111 19.88 -32.77 -7.35
CA ASP A 111 20.93 -32.01 -8.04
C ASP A 111 20.82 -30.50 -7.67
N PRO A 112 21.84 -29.89 -7.04
CA PRO A 112 21.82 -28.47 -6.67
C PRO A 112 21.80 -27.52 -7.88
N ASP A 113 22.05 -28.02 -9.09
CA ASP A 113 21.93 -27.27 -10.34
C ASP A 113 20.58 -27.45 -11.05
N ALA A 114 19.65 -28.21 -10.47
CA ALA A 114 18.29 -28.36 -10.98
C ALA A 114 17.52 -27.02 -10.93
N VAL A 115 17.20 -26.49 -12.12
CA VAL A 115 16.38 -25.29 -12.29
C VAL A 115 14.94 -25.61 -11.86
N THR A 116 14.52 -25.05 -10.73
CA THR A 116 13.15 -25.22 -10.23
C THR A 116 12.18 -24.51 -11.18
N GLY A 117 11.29 -25.28 -11.83
CA GLY A 117 10.21 -24.76 -12.69
C GLY A 117 10.26 -25.20 -14.16
N SER A 118 11.29 -25.91 -14.62
CA SER A 118 11.24 -26.55 -15.94
C SER A 118 10.54 -27.91 -15.84
N LEU A 119 9.45 -28.10 -16.58
CA LEU A 119 8.99 -29.43 -16.94
C LEU A 119 10.17 -30.13 -17.65
N PRO A 120 10.57 -31.35 -17.27
CA PRO A 120 11.54 -32.09 -18.05
C PRO A 120 10.99 -32.25 -19.48
N LEU A 121 11.85 -32.07 -20.49
CA LEU A 121 11.53 -32.36 -21.88
C LEU A 121 11.02 -33.80 -21.94
N GLN A 122 9.74 -33.96 -22.26
CA GLN A 122 9.18 -35.28 -22.48
C GLN A 122 9.85 -35.86 -23.73
N GLU A 123 10.82 -36.75 -23.52
CA GLU A 123 11.36 -37.59 -24.59
C GLU A 123 10.20 -38.42 -25.15
N ALA A 124 9.89 -38.18 -26.42
CA ALA A 124 8.90 -38.94 -27.17
C ALA A 124 9.36 -40.40 -27.28
N PRO A 125 8.48 -41.38 -27.01
CA PRO A 125 8.79 -42.78 -27.28
C PRO A 125 8.92 -43.00 -28.79
N GLN A 126 9.94 -43.78 -29.18
CA GLN A 126 10.03 -44.40 -30.51
C GLN A 126 9.00 -45.51 -30.66
#